data_AF-A0A6L2PE32-F1
#
_entry.id   AF-A0A6L2PE32-F1
#
_cell.length_a   1.000
_cell.length_b   1.000
_cell.length_c   1.000
_cell.angle_alpha   90.00
_cell.angle_beta   90.00
_cell.angle_gamma   90.00
#
_symmetry.space_group_name_H-M   'P 1'
#
loop_
_entity.id
_entity.type
_entity.pdbx_description
1 polymer ?
#
loop_
_entity_poly.entity_id
_entity_poly.type
_entity_poly.pdbx_seq_one_letter_code
_entity_poly.pdbx_strand_id
1 'polypeptide(L)'
;MILPPLHIKFGLMKQFFKALNVNVNCFNYPSNKFPALSQAKIKEGIFAGPQTMALTKDKMFEESMTAIEREAWISFKEAIDKFLGNNNDTNYEQVVNNMLEKYKVLGSKMSLKLHFLFSRLDHFPEKPRGS
;
A
#
# COMPACT_ATOMS: atom_id res chain seq x y z
N MET A 1 16.40 -15.22 -2.12
CA MET A 1 14.97 -15.17 -1.72
C MET A 1 14.36 -13.87 -2.24
N ILE A 2 13.70 -13.95 -3.40
CA ILE A 2 12.93 -12.84 -3.99
C ILE A 2 11.55 -12.90 -3.35
N LEU A 3 11.10 -11.83 -2.70
CA LEU A 3 9.72 -11.76 -2.20
C LEU A 3 8.79 -11.63 -3.40
N PRO A 4 7.79 -12.50 -3.59
CA PRO A 4 6.85 -12.35 -4.69
C PRO A 4 6.16 -10.98 -4.60
N PRO A 5 5.91 -10.30 -5.75
CA PRO A 5 5.21 -9.01 -5.85
C PRO A 5 3.95 -8.91 -4.96
N LEU A 6 3.26 -10.03 -4.78
CA LEU A 6 2.04 -10.13 -3.97
C LEU A 6 2.26 -9.87 -2.46
N HIS A 7 3.36 -10.34 -1.87
CA HIS A 7 3.62 -10.15 -0.43
C HIS A 7 3.96 -8.69 -0.08
N ILE A 8 4.47 -7.95 -1.07
CA ILE A 8 4.85 -6.54 -0.94
C ILE A 8 3.58 -5.69 -0.84
N LYS A 9 2.62 -5.91 -1.73
CA LYS A 9 1.33 -5.20 -1.74
C LYS A 9 0.63 -5.26 -0.39
N PHE A 10 0.52 -6.46 0.18
CA PHE A 10 -0.11 -6.66 1.48
C PHE A 10 0.71 -6.04 2.61
N GLY A 11 2.04 -6.08 2.53
CA GLY A 11 2.92 -5.40 3.48
C GLY A 11 2.79 -3.88 3.48
N LEU A 12 2.58 -3.28 2.31
CA LEU A 12 2.35 -1.84 2.14
C LEU A 12 0.96 -1.44 2.66
N MET A 13 -0.09 -2.16 2.25
CA MET A 13 -1.46 -1.96 2.74
C MET A 13 -1.52 -2.04 4.27
N LYS A 14 -0.81 -3.03 4.84
CA LYS A 14 -0.70 -3.19 6.29
C LYS A 14 -0.10 -1.97 6.98
N GLN A 15 0.93 -1.37 6.39
CA GLN A 15 1.62 -0.21 6.96
C GLN A 15 0.84 1.09 6.83
N PHE A 16 0.05 1.24 5.76
CA PHE A 16 -0.89 2.34 5.63
C PHE A 16 -1.89 2.33 6.78
N PHE A 17 -2.59 1.21 6.97
CA PHE A 17 -3.64 1.08 7.99
C PHE A 17 -3.11 1.17 9.42
N LYS A 18 -1.88 0.72 9.67
CA LYS A 18 -1.23 0.90 10.98
C LYS A 18 -0.86 2.35 11.30
N ALA A 19 -0.68 3.17 10.27
CA ALA A 19 -0.34 4.58 10.40
C ALA A 19 -1.58 5.47 10.46
N LEU A 20 -2.74 4.99 10.00
CA LEU A 20 -4.00 5.71 10.12
C LEU A 20 -4.32 5.98 11.58
N ASN A 21 -4.78 7.20 11.84
CA ASN A 21 -5.32 7.54 13.14
C ASN A 21 -6.67 6.82 13.29
N VAL A 22 -6.86 6.12 14.41
CA VAL A 22 -8.08 5.34 14.68
C VAL A 22 -9.33 6.23 14.81
N ASN A 23 -9.14 7.53 15.02
CA ASN A 23 -10.21 8.51 15.24
C ASN A 23 -10.72 9.19 13.97
N VAL A 24 -10.25 8.79 12.78
CA VAL A 24 -10.66 9.43 11.51
C VAL A 24 -11.65 8.55 10.74
N ASN A 25 -12.53 9.18 9.96
CA ASN A 25 -13.60 8.52 9.21
C ASN A 25 -13.08 7.41 8.28
N CYS A 26 -11.90 7.57 7.69
CA CYS A 26 -11.31 6.56 6.80
C CYS A 26 -11.02 5.22 7.51
N PHE A 27 -10.75 5.22 8.82
CA PHE A 27 -10.49 4.00 9.57
C PHE A 27 -11.74 3.13 9.72
N ASN A 28 -12.91 3.77 9.89
CA ASN A 28 -14.19 3.07 10.07
C ASN A 28 -14.86 2.67 8.76
N TYR A 29 -14.49 3.31 7.64
CA TYR A 29 -15.08 3.04 6.32
C TYR A 29 -15.03 1.54 5.92
N PRO A 30 -13.89 0.82 6.08
CA PRO A 30 -13.83 -0.60 5.72
C PRO A 30 -14.74 -1.49 6.58
N SER A 31 -15.02 -1.12 7.83
CA SER A 31 -15.94 -1.87 8.70
C SER A 31 -17.36 -1.88 8.14
N ASN A 32 -17.80 -0.74 7.59
CA ASN A 32 -19.12 -0.62 6.96
C ASN A 32 -19.17 -1.32 5.61
N LYS A 33 -18.09 -1.20 4.81
CA LYS A 33 -18.02 -1.79 3.46
C LYS A 33 -17.86 -3.31 3.48
N PHE A 34 -17.16 -3.83 4.49
CA PHE A 34 -16.91 -5.26 4.64
C PHE A 34 -17.36 -5.73 6.04
N PRO A 35 -18.65 -6.05 6.24
CA PRO A 35 -19.18 -6.44 7.54
C PRO A 35 -18.47 -7.66 8.18
N ALA A 36 -17.81 -8.48 7.37
CA ALA A 36 -17.01 -9.62 7.82
C ALA A 36 -15.61 -9.25 8.35
N LEU A 37 -15.16 -8.01 8.21
CA LEU A 37 -13.91 -7.53 8.78
C LEU A 37 -14.12 -7.03 10.21
N SER A 38 -13.36 -7.58 11.14
CA SER A 38 -13.31 -7.03 12.49
C SER A 38 -12.43 -5.78 12.53
N GLN A 39 -12.71 -4.88 13.48
CA GLN A 39 -11.88 -3.71 13.77
C GLN A 39 -10.41 -4.09 14.03
N ALA A 40 -10.16 -5.25 14.65
CA ALA A 40 -8.81 -5.77 14.85
C ALA A 40 -8.08 -6.08 13.53
N LYS A 41 -8.77 -6.68 12.55
CA LYS A 41 -8.19 -6.94 11.21
C LYS A 41 -7.89 -5.64 10.49
N ILE A 42 -8.78 -4.65 10.57
CA ILE A 42 -8.59 -3.33 9.95
C ILE A 42 -7.40 -2.60 10.57
N LYS A 43 -7.30 -2.58 11.91
CA LYS A 43 -6.15 -2.00 12.64
C LYS A 43 -4.82 -2.65 12.27
N GLU A 44 -4.83 -3.97 12.09
CA GLU A 44 -3.63 -4.70 11.66
C GLU A 44 -3.41 -4.65 10.14
N GLY A 45 -4.28 -3.98 9.39
CA GLY A 45 -4.25 -3.86 7.95
C GLY A 45 -4.30 -5.21 7.23
N ILE A 46 -5.06 -6.15 7.78
CA ILE A 46 -5.25 -7.51 7.26
C ILE A 46 -6.44 -7.50 6.31
N PHE A 47 -6.15 -7.45 5.02
CA PHE A 47 -7.12 -7.49 3.94
C PHE A 47 -6.82 -8.63 2.97
N ALA A 48 -7.86 -9.28 2.47
CA ALA A 48 -7.74 -10.19 1.35
C ALA A 48 -7.44 -9.42 0.05
N GLY A 49 -6.93 -10.13 -0.98
CA GLY A 49 -6.68 -9.55 -2.30
C GLY A 49 -7.88 -8.79 -2.88
N PRO A 50 -9.09 -9.40 -2.95
CA PRO A 50 -10.29 -8.73 -3.44
C PRO A 50 -10.69 -7.48 -2.63
N GLN A 51 -10.53 -7.51 -1.30
CA GLN A 51 -10.84 -6.37 -0.43
C GLN A 51 -9.88 -5.20 -0.68
N THR A 52 -8.58 -5.50 -0.82
CA THR A 52 -7.56 -4.50 -1.17
C THR A 52 -7.88 -3.86 -2.51
N MET A 53 -8.20 -4.67 -3.53
CA MET A 53 -8.59 -4.18 -4.85
C MET A 53 -9.85 -3.31 -4.79
N ALA A 54 -10.86 -3.74 -4.03
CA ALA A 54 -12.10 -3.01 -3.87
C ALA A 54 -11.90 -1.65 -3.18
N LEU A 55 -10.97 -1.53 -2.23
CA LEU A 55 -10.62 -0.25 -1.60
C LEU A 55 -9.84 0.66 -2.56
N THR A 56 -8.86 0.11 -3.31
CA THR A 56 -8.06 0.92 -4.26
C THR A 56 -8.87 1.58 -5.37
N LYS A 57 -10.04 1.02 -5.71
CA LYS A 57 -10.95 1.54 -6.75
C LYS A 57 -12.09 2.39 -6.18
N ASP A 58 -12.18 2.53 -4.87
CA ASP A 58 -13.30 3.18 -4.21
C ASP A 58 -13.03 4.67 -3.99
N LYS A 59 -13.74 5.51 -4.73
CA LYS A 59 -13.65 6.98 -4.58
C LYS A 59 -14.20 7.46 -3.24
N MET A 60 -15.26 6.84 -2.72
CA MET A 60 -15.84 7.25 -1.43
C MET A 60 -14.87 6.96 -0.28
N PHE A 61 -14.10 5.88 -0.37
CA PHE A 61 -13.03 5.60 0.59
C PHE A 61 -11.96 6.70 0.55
N GLU A 62 -11.53 7.11 -0.64
CA GLU A 62 -10.55 8.20 -0.80
C GLU A 62 -11.11 9.58 -0.38
N GLU A 63 -12.41 9.80 -0.53
CA GLU A 63 -13.13 10.98 -0.05
C GLU A 63 -13.21 11.05 1.47
N SER A 64 -13.19 9.89 2.16
CA SER A 64 -13.21 9.82 3.62
C SER A 64 -11.88 10.17 4.30
N MET A 65 -10.81 10.35 3.52
CA MET A 65 -9.45 10.62 4.00
C MET A 65 -9.17 12.11 4.19
N THR A 66 -8.33 12.43 5.18
CA THR A 66 -7.68 13.73 5.29
C THR A 66 -6.68 13.94 4.13
N ALA A 67 -6.19 15.17 3.95
CA ALA A 67 -5.20 15.48 2.93
C ALA A 67 -3.94 14.60 3.06
N ILE A 68 -3.42 14.41 4.28
CA ILE A 68 -2.21 13.61 4.54
C ILE A 68 -2.45 12.13 4.21
N GLU A 69 -3.59 11.59 4.64
CA GLU A 69 -3.97 10.20 4.36
C GLU A 69 -4.17 9.96 2.86
N ARG A 70 -4.83 10.91 2.17
CA ARG A 70 -5.07 10.82 0.73
C ARG A 70 -3.77 10.85 -0.06
N GLU A 71 -2.83 11.73 0.28
CA GLU A 71 -1.51 11.78 -0.37
C GLU A 71 -0.74 10.45 -0.22
N ALA A 72 -0.76 9.88 0.99
CA ALA A 72 -0.18 8.55 1.23
C ALA A 72 -0.93 7.43 0.49
N TRP A 73 -2.25 7.53 0.34
CA TRP A 73 -3.06 6.55 -0.39
C TRP A 73 -2.83 6.61 -1.91
N ILE A 74 -2.75 7.82 -2.48
CA ILE A 74 -2.49 8.02 -3.92
C ILE A 74 -1.11 7.48 -4.28
N SER A 75 -0.09 7.83 -3.49
CA SER A 75 1.28 7.32 -3.71
C SER A 75 1.36 5.79 -3.54
N PHE A 76 0.57 5.20 -2.64
CA PHE A 76 0.44 3.74 -2.54
C PHE A 76 -0.20 3.10 -3.79
N LYS A 77 -1.29 3.68 -4.31
CA LYS A 77 -1.92 3.19 -5.55
C LYS A 77 -0.95 3.26 -6.72
N GLU A 78 -0.23 4.37 -6.85
CA GLU A 78 0.78 4.57 -7.88
C GLU A 78 1.94 3.58 -7.75
N ALA A 79 2.43 3.35 -6.54
CA ALA A 79 3.44 2.33 -6.28
C ALA A 79 2.95 0.93 -6.67
N ILE A 80 1.71 0.55 -6.32
CA ILE A 80 1.15 -0.74 -6.76
C ILE A 80 1.11 -0.84 -8.28
N ASP A 81 0.62 0.20 -8.95
CA ASP A 81 0.42 0.17 -10.40
C ASP A 81 1.74 0.10 -11.16
N LYS A 82 2.73 0.92 -10.78
CA LYS A 82 4.02 1.00 -11.46
C LYS A 82 5.00 -0.10 -11.05
N PHE A 83 5.03 -0.47 -9.77
CA PHE A 83 5.98 -1.48 -9.28
C PHE A 83 5.47 -2.92 -9.43
N LEU A 84 4.16 -3.16 -9.24
CA LEU A 84 3.58 -4.51 -9.35
C LEU A 84 2.88 -4.75 -10.69
N GLY A 85 2.60 -3.69 -11.45
CA GLY A 85 2.09 -3.79 -12.81
C GLY A 85 3.10 -4.39 -13.78
N ASN A 86 2.66 -4.58 -15.02
CA ASN A 86 3.46 -5.22 -16.07
C ASN A 86 4.34 -4.22 -16.84
N ASN A 87 4.54 -3.02 -16.29
CA ASN A 87 5.24 -1.93 -16.95
C ASN A 87 6.68 -1.88 -16.43
N ASN A 88 7.65 -2.03 -17.34
CA ASN A 88 9.09 -1.87 -17.07
C ASN A 88 9.44 -0.37 -16.99
N ASP A 89 8.83 0.34 -16.05
CA ASP A 89 9.03 1.78 -15.92
C ASP A 89 10.34 2.05 -15.15
N THR A 90 11.30 2.74 -15.77
CA THR A 90 12.63 3.04 -15.19
C THR A 90 12.55 3.93 -13.94
N ASN A 91 11.38 4.53 -13.67
CA ASN A 91 11.15 5.46 -12.57
C ASN A 91 10.53 4.81 -11.32
N TYR A 92 10.52 3.48 -11.22
CA TYR A 92 9.90 2.79 -10.07
C TYR A 92 10.54 3.22 -8.74
N GLU A 93 11.86 3.49 -8.71
CA GLU A 93 12.58 3.91 -7.51
C GLU A 93 12.05 5.25 -6.98
N GLN A 94 11.83 6.20 -7.88
CA GLN A 94 11.29 7.52 -7.54
C GLN A 94 9.86 7.42 -6.99
N VAL A 95 9.03 6.58 -7.60
CA VAL A 95 7.63 6.36 -7.17
C VAL A 95 7.59 5.77 -5.76
N VAL A 96 8.46 4.79 -5.50
CA VAL A 96 8.60 4.17 -4.20
C VAL A 96 9.11 5.16 -3.15
N ASN A 97 10.15 5.94 -3.46
CA ASN A 97 10.70 6.93 -2.54
C ASN A 97 9.66 7.98 -2.17
N ASN A 98 8.90 8.49 -3.14
CA ASN A 98 7.78 9.40 -2.90
C ASN A 98 6.75 8.78 -1.95
N MET A 99 6.33 7.53 -2.18
CA MET A 99 5.40 6.83 -1.27
C MET A 99 5.95 6.75 0.16
N LEU A 100 7.25 6.48 0.34
CA LEU A 100 7.85 6.42 1.68
C LEU A 100 7.86 7.76 2.39
N GLU A 101 8.13 8.85 1.68
CA GLU A 101 8.04 10.20 2.25
C GLU A 101 6.62 10.49 2.71
N LYS A 102 5.61 10.17 1.91
CA LYS A 102 4.19 10.34 2.31
C LYS A 102 3.83 9.46 3.50
N TYR A 103 4.32 8.22 3.56
CA TYR A 103 4.11 7.32 4.70
C TYR A 103 4.79 7.83 5.96
N LYS A 104 5.98 8.43 5.85
CA LYS A 104 6.68 9.06 6.97
C LYS A 104 5.90 10.25 7.51
N VAL A 105 5.35 11.10 6.63
CA VAL A 105 4.47 12.23 7.02
C VAL A 105 3.17 11.73 7.67
N LEU A 106 2.61 10.62 7.19
CA LEU A 106 1.46 9.95 7.81
C LEU A 106 1.78 9.39 9.20
N GLY A 107 3.06 9.27 9.57
CA GLY A 107 3.49 8.68 10.85
C GLY A 107 3.69 7.17 10.81
N SER A 108 3.77 6.57 9.62
CA SER A 108 4.04 5.15 9.45
C SER A 108 5.46 4.81 9.90
N LYS A 109 5.58 3.81 10.78
CA LYS A 109 6.89 3.28 11.17
C LYS A 109 7.43 2.43 10.03
N MET A 110 8.47 2.92 9.37
CA MET A 110 9.16 2.22 8.30
C MET A 110 9.65 0.86 8.82
N SER A 111 9.06 -0.24 8.34
CA SER A 111 9.47 -1.57 8.78
C SER A 111 10.82 -1.96 8.18
N LEU A 112 11.62 -2.75 8.92
CA LEU A 112 12.87 -3.32 8.39
C LEU A 112 12.62 -4.07 7.07
N LYS A 113 11.46 -4.73 6.94
CA LYS A 113 11.06 -5.45 5.72
C LYS A 113 10.85 -4.52 4.52
N LEU A 114 10.36 -3.30 4.74
CA LEU A 114 10.31 -2.28 3.69
C LEU A 114 11.72 -1.87 3.30
N HIS A 115 12.55 -1.50 4.27
CA HIS A 115 13.93 -1.10 4.01
C HIS A 115 14.74 -2.17 3.25
N PHE A 116 14.58 -3.45 3.63
CA PHE A 116 15.19 -4.59 2.93
C PHE A 116 14.61 -4.85 1.55
N LEU A 117 13.31 -4.60 1.36
CA LEU A 117 12.70 -4.70 0.05
C LEU A 117 13.28 -3.65 -0.89
N PHE A 118 13.50 -2.43 -0.38
CA PHE A 118 14.05 -1.31 -1.14
C PHE A 118 15.52 -1.47 -1.48
N SER A 119 16.37 -1.90 -0.54
CA SER A 119 17.79 -2.20 -0.85
C SER A 119 18.00 -3.38 -1.82
N ARG A 120 16.93 -4.05 -2.28
CA ARG A 120 16.98 -5.13 -3.26
C ARG A 120 16.25 -4.81 -4.56
N LEU A 121 15.69 -3.62 -4.68
CA LEU A 121 15.01 -3.20 -5.90
C LEU A 121 15.96 -3.17 -7.11
N ASP A 122 17.19 -2.70 -6.90
CA ASP A 122 18.26 -2.63 -7.90
C ASP A 122 18.69 -4.01 -8.47
N HIS A 123 18.22 -5.10 -7.83
CA HIS A 123 18.55 -6.49 -8.17
C HIS A 123 17.30 -7.32 -8.51
N PHE A 124 16.14 -6.70 -8.74
CA PHE A 124 14.99 -7.45 -9.24
C PHE A 124 15.33 -7.96 -10.65
N PRO A 125 15.31 -9.29 -10.89
CA PRO A 125 15.50 -9.79 -12.23
C PRO A 125 14.40 -9.19 -13.12
N GLU A 126 14.78 -8.63 -14.28
CA GLU A 126 13.83 -8.30 -15.33
C GLU A 126 12.86 -9.48 -15.48
N LYS A 127 11.55 -9.22 -15.42
CA LYS A 127 10.56 -10.26 -15.68
C LYS A 127 10.87 -10.88 -17.06
N PRO A 128 10.87 -12.22 -17.22
CA PRO A 128 11.03 -12.82 -18.53
C PRO A 128 9.95 -12.28 -19.46
N ARG A 129 10.35 -11.62 -20.56
CA ARG A 129 9.43 -11.22 -21.62
C ARG A 129 8.92 -12.48 -22.29
N GLY A 130 7.66 -12.83 -22.04
CA GLY A 130 6.86 -13.72 -22.87
C GLY A 130 7.35 -15.17 -22.96
N SER A 131 6.46 -16.09 -22.58
CA SER A 131 6.43 -17.44 -23.15
C SER A 131 4.99 -17.73 -23.55
#